data_AF-A0A0P0XPS7-F1
#
_entry.id   AF-A0A0P0XPS7-F1
#
_cell.length_a   1.000
_cell.length_b   1.000
_cell.length_c   1.000
_cell.angle_alpha   90.00
_cell.angle_beta   90.00
_cell.angle_gamma   90.00
#
_symmetry.space_group_name_H-M   'P 1'
#
loop_
_entity.id
_entity.type
_entity.pdbx_description
1 polymer ?
#
loop_
_entity_poly.entity_id
_entity_poly.type
_entity_poly.pdbx_seq_one_letter_code
_entity_poly.pdbx_strand_id
1 'polypeptide(L)'
;TAASGGVGHFAVQLARLGGHRVTATCGARNLALVAGELGADEALDYATPDGAALRSPSGRRYDAVVHCAPHLPWQVFDRVLAEGDTGGVVVDITPSPAALATALLHRVTFSKKRLTPFMFSPSKADMELLVAMARQGKLKPAVDSCHPLSDATGKVVVKIGEEE
;
A
#
# COMPACT_ATOMS: atom_id res chain seq x y z
N THR A 1 2.39 -1.37 0.50
CA THR A 1 2.32 -2.83 0.32
C THR A 1 1.11 -3.20 -0.52
N ALA A 2 1.01 -4.43 -1.01
CA ALA A 2 -0.10 -4.88 -1.87
C ALA A 2 -0.38 -3.94 -3.06
N ALA A 3 0.70 -3.55 -3.74
CA ALA A 3 0.73 -2.49 -4.75
C ALA A 3 -0.07 -2.79 -6.03
N SER A 4 -0.37 -4.05 -6.31
CA SER A 4 -1.24 -4.44 -7.43
C SER A 4 -2.71 -4.61 -7.01
N GLY A 5 -3.06 -4.26 -5.77
CA GLY A 5 -4.43 -4.35 -5.25
C GLY A 5 -5.26 -3.09 -5.52
N GLY A 6 -6.54 -3.12 -5.13
CA GLY A 6 -7.50 -2.05 -5.41
C GLY A 6 -7.08 -0.66 -4.91
N VAL A 7 -6.44 -0.56 -3.75
CA VAL A 7 -5.91 0.72 -3.22
C VAL A 7 -4.44 0.91 -3.57
N GLY A 8 -3.65 -0.17 -3.51
CA GLY A 8 -2.20 -0.09 -3.65
C GLY A 8 -1.72 0.50 -4.98
N HIS A 9 -2.42 0.22 -6.09
CA HIS A 9 -1.98 0.70 -7.40
C HIS A 9 -2.16 2.22 -7.56
N PHE A 10 -3.16 2.80 -6.91
CA PHE A 10 -3.31 4.25 -6.83
C PHE A 10 -2.28 4.86 -5.88
N ALA A 11 -2.00 4.22 -4.75
CA ALA A 11 -1.00 4.71 -3.79
C ALA A 11 0.40 4.85 -4.43
N VAL A 12 0.81 3.87 -5.25
CA VAL A 12 2.07 3.95 -6.02
C VAL A 12 2.06 5.16 -6.94
N GLN A 13 1.03 5.29 -7.78
CA GLN A 13 0.97 6.36 -8.78
C GLN A 13 0.91 7.75 -8.13
N LEU A 14 0.12 7.93 -7.08
CA LEU A 14 0.01 9.19 -6.34
C LEU A 14 1.34 9.57 -5.67
N ALA A 15 2.04 8.61 -5.06
CA ALA A 15 3.36 8.85 -4.47
C ALA A 15 4.38 9.27 -5.55
N ARG A 16 4.34 8.65 -6.73
CA ARG A 16 5.19 9.03 -7.87
C ARG A 16 4.88 10.42 -8.41
N LEU A 17 3.59 10.76 -8.56
CA LEU A 17 3.16 12.11 -8.94
C LEU A 17 3.59 13.17 -7.91
N GLY A 18 3.67 12.79 -6.63
CA GLY A 18 4.22 13.61 -5.55
C GLY A 18 5.75 13.75 -5.57
N GLY A 19 6.46 13.12 -6.51
CA GLY A 19 7.92 13.18 -6.61
C GLY A 19 8.64 12.28 -5.60
N HIS A 20 7.94 11.33 -4.98
CA HIS A 20 8.55 10.41 -4.01
C HIS A 20 9.19 9.21 -4.69
N ARG A 21 10.23 8.67 -4.06
CA ARG A 21 10.78 7.37 -4.41
C ARG A 21 9.91 6.26 -3.82
N VAL A 22 9.49 5.30 -4.63
CA VAL A 22 8.50 4.29 -4.26
C VAL A 22 9.11 2.89 -4.35
N THR A 23 9.17 2.21 -3.20
CA THR A 23 9.35 0.76 -3.12
C THR A 23 7.98 0.13 -2.87
N ALA A 24 7.63 -0.87 -3.68
CA ALA A 24 6.30 -1.46 -3.71
C ALA A 24 6.40 -2.99 -3.58
N THR A 25 5.52 -3.60 -2.79
CA THR A 25 5.38 -5.06 -2.71
C THR A 25 4.13 -5.54 -3.43
N CYS A 26 4.25 -6.60 -4.23
CA CYS A 26 3.14 -7.29 -4.89
C CYS A 26 3.46 -8.77 -5.04
N GLY A 27 2.57 -9.58 -5.61
CA GLY A 27 2.91 -10.95 -5.98
C GLY A 27 3.78 -10.97 -7.24
N ALA A 28 4.61 -12.00 -7.40
CA ALA A 28 5.54 -12.17 -8.54
C ALA A 28 4.91 -11.84 -9.91
N ARG A 29 3.68 -12.32 -10.17
CA ARG A 29 2.98 -12.10 -11.44
C ARG A 29 2.74 -10.64 -11.82
N ASN A 30 2.75 -9.73 -10.84
CA ASN A 30 2.44 -8.31 -11.02
C ASN A 30 3.67 -7.39 -10.94
N LEU A 31 4.90 -7.95 -10.83
CA LEU A 31 6.11 -7.13 -10.72
C LEU A 31 6.31 -6.20 -11.93
N ALA A 32 6.07 -6.72 -13.14
CA ALA A 32 6.18 -5.94 -14.37
C ALA A 32 5.17 -4.78 -14.42
N LEU A 33 3.92 -5.02 -14.01
CA LEU A 33 2.88 -3.99 -13.90
C LEU A 33 3.31 -2.89 -12.92
N VAL A 34 3.79 -3.27 -11.74
CA VAL A 34 4.13 -2.34 -10.66
C VAL A 34 5.37 -1.50 -11.00
N ALA A 35 6.41 -2.11 -11.58
CA ALA A 35 7.63 -1.40 -11.97
C ALA A 35 7.43 -0.56 -13.24
N GLY A 36 6.71 -1.09 -14.24
CA GLY A 36 6.54 -0.45 -15.53
C GLY A 36 5.39 0.56 -15.55
N GLU A 37 4.14 0.06 -15.45
CA GLU A 37 2.96 0.89 -15.68
C GLU A 37 2.63 1.81 -14.51
N LEU A 38 2.77 1.30 -13.27
CA LEU A 38 2.50 2.09 -12.06
C LEU A 38 3.70 2.97 -11.67
N GLY A 39 4.90 2.62 -12.13
CA GLY A 39 6.10 3.43 -12.01
C GLY A 39 6.81 3.37 -10.65
N ALA A 40 6.68 2.27 -9.90
CA ALA A 40 7.51 2.06 -8.71
C ALA A 40 9.00 1.98 -9.08
N ASP A 41 9.87 2.61 -8.29
CA ASP A 41 11.32 2.55 -8.54
C ASP A 41 11.90 1.18 -8.17
N GLU A 42 11.30 0.51 -7.18
CA GLU A 42 11.66 -0.82 -6.72
C GLU A 42 10.39 -1.64 -6.52
N ALA A 43 10.29 -2.81 -7.16
CA ALA A 43 9.18 -3.75 -7.00
C ALA A 43 9.69 -5.06 -6.38
N LEU A 44 9.03 -5.51 -5.33
CA LEU A 44 9.41 -6.68 -4.53
C LEU A 44 8.28 -7.70 -4.51
N ASP A 45 8.63 -8.96 -4.74
CA ASP A 45 7.69 -10.06 -4.53
C ASP A 45 7.53 -10.32 -3.03
N TYR A 46 6.31 -10.19 -2.50
CA TYR A 46 6.05 -10.36 -1.07
C TYR A 46 6.38 -11.78 -0.57
N ALA A 47 6.44 -12.78 -1.45
CA ALA A 47 6.79 -14.15 -1.09
C ALA A 47 8.30 -14.33 -0.85
N THR A 48 9.14 -13.38 -1.26
CA THR A 48 10.58 -13.41 -1.03
C THR A 48 10.93 -12.92 0.39
N PRO A 49 12.08 -13.34 0.96
CA PRO A 49 12.50 -12.88 2.29
C PRO A 49 12.59 -11.36 2.44
N ASP A 50 12.99 -10.65 1.37
CA ASP A 50 13.09 -9.19 1.38
C ASP A 50 11.73 -8.53 1.20
N GLY A 51 10.88 -9.05 0.33
CA GLY A 51 9.50 -8.55 0.19
C GLY A 51 8.66 -8.76 1.45
N ALA A 52 8.76 -9.92 2.10
CA ALA A 52 8.07 -10.20 3.37
C ALA A 52 8.54 -9.30 4.52
N ALA A 53 9.83 -8.97 4.54
CA ALA A 53 10.43 -8.08 5.53
C ALA A 53 10.40 -6.60 5.13
N LEU A 54 9.81 -6.26 3.99
CA LEU A 54 9.77 -4.92 3.41
C LEU A 54 11.17 -4.30 3.21
N ARG A 55 12.23 -5.08 3.05
CA ARG A 55 13.58 -4.55 2.90
C ARG A 55 13.80 -4.02 1.49
N SER A 56 14.09 -2.72 1.38
CA SER A 56 14.48 -2.12 0.10
C SER A 56 15.81 -2.71 -0.38
N PRO A 57 15.95 -3.09 -1.66
CA PRO A 57 17.21 -3.54 -2.23
C PRO A 57 18.36 -2.53 -2.10
N SER A 58 18.03 -1.24 -1.96
CA SER A 58 19.03 -0.20 -1.76
C SER A 58 19.43 0.01 -0.30
N GLY A 59 18.89 -0.77 0.64
CA GLY A 59 19.09 -0.60 2.07
C GLY A 59 18.49 0.69 2.66
N ARG A 60 17.68 1.44 1.90
CA ARG A 60 17.05 2.66 2.40
C ARG A 60 15.92 2.31 3.35
N ARG A 61 15.77 3.14 4.38
CA ARG A 61 14.61 3.13 5.27
C ARG A 61 13.50 4.02 4.73
N TYR A 62 12.28 3.81 5.18
CA TYR A 62 11.10 4.52 4.68
C TYR A 62 10.65 5.61 5.65
N ASP A 63 10.44 6.81 5.12
CA ASP A 63 9.77 7.89 5.86
C ASP A 63 8.28 7.60 6.07
N ALA A 64 7.66 6.94 5.08
CA ALA A 64 6.27 6.53 5.13
C ALA A 64 6.05 5.15 4.49
N VAL A 65 5.15 4.36 5.07
CA VAL A 65 4.68 3.09 4.51
C VAL A 65 3.16 3.15 4.42
N VAL A 66 2.62 3.04 3.20
CA VAL A 66 1.18 2.81 2.99
C VAL A 66 0.94 1.30 3.06
N HIS A 67 0.25 0.86 4.11
CA HIS A 67 0.00 -0.55 4.38
C HIS A 67 -1.43 -0.93 3.97
N CYS A 68 -1.52 -1.79 2.96
CA CYS A 68 -2.78 -2.33 2.41
C CYS A 68 -2.81 -3.86 2.39
N ALA A 69 -1.79 -4.50 2.99
CA ALA A 69 -1.69 -5.96 3.01
C ALA A 69 -2.27 -6.47 4.32
N PRO A 70 -2.91 -7.64 4.35
CA PRO A 70 -3.36 -8.19 5.61
C PRO A 70 -2.16 -8.62 6.47
N HIS A 71 -2.33 -8.53 7.80
CA HIS A 71 -1.54 -9.27 8.80
C HIS A 71 0.00 -9.10 8.79
N LEU A 72 0.52 -7.86 8.80
CA LEU A 72 1.93 -7.62 9.16
C LEU A 72 2.09 -7.14 10.61
N PRO A 73 2.99 -7.75 11.41
CA PRO A 73 3.26 -7.29 12.77
C PRO A 73 4.08 -6.00 12.76
N TRP A 74 3.90 -5.17 13.80
CA TRP A 74 4.58 -3.87 13.93
C TRP A 74 6.11 -3.94 13.75
N GLN A 75 6.72 -5.02 14.23
CA GLN A 75 8.15 -5.27 14.21
C GLN A 75 8.74 -5.29 12.79
N VAL A 76 7.93 -5.63 11.77
CA VAL A 76 8.36 -5.53 10.37
C VAL A 76 8.55 -4.07 10.01
N PHE A 77 7.58 -3.21 10.33
CA PHE A 77 7.66 -1.78 10.06
C PHE A 77 8.75 -1.09 10.86
N ASP A 78 8.84 -1.36 12.16
CA ASP A 78 9.83 -0.72 13.02
C ASP A 78 11.26 -0.87 12.49
N ARG A 79 11.60 -2.03 11.91
CA ARG A 79 12.94 -2.28 11.35
C ARG A 79 13.25 -1.49 10.08
N VAL A 80 12.23 -1.13 9.31
CA VAL A 80 12.39 -0.50 7.99
C VAL A 80 12.05 0.98 7.97
N LEU A 81 11.37 1.49 8.99
CA LEU A 81 11.05 2.91 9.10
C LEU A 81 12.31 3.74 9.41
N ALA A 82 12.35 4.93 8.83
CA ALA A 82 13.39 5.91 9.09
C ALA A 82 13.48 6.24 10.58
N GLU A 83 14.72 6.40 11.04
CA GLU A 83 15.05 6.93 12.35
C GLU A 83 15.36 8.42 12.21
N GLY A 84 15.15 9.20 13.27
CA GLY A 84 15.36 10.65 13.25
C GLY A 84 14.31 11.37 14.08
N ASP A 85 14.36 12.70 14.10
CA ASP A 85 13.51 13.50 14.99
C ASP A 85 12.02 13.47 14.63
N THR A 86 11.69 13.31 13.36
CA THR A 86 10.31 13.14 12.90
C THR A 86 9.82 11.69 13.00
N GLY A 87 10.75 10.73 12.85
CA GLY A 87 10.49 9.30 12.72
C GLY A 87 9.69 8.92 11.48
N GLY A 88 9.65 7.63 11.14
CA GLY A 88 8.81 7.11 10.07
C GLY A 88 7.36 6.83 10.48
N VAL A 89 6.45 6.82 9.51
CA VAL A 89 5.01 6.54 9.75
C VAL A 89 4.49 5.38 8.89
N VAL A 90 3.66 4.53 9.48
CA VAL A 90 2.82 3.56 8.76
C VAL A 90 1.40 4.12 8.71
N VAL A 91 0.87 4.28 7.51
CA VAL A 91 -0.54 4.59 7.25
C VAL A 91 -1.23 3.27 6.94
N ASP A 92 -2.01 2.77 7.89
CA ASP A 92 -2.63 1.44 7.82
C ASP A 92 -4.08 1.54 7.34
N ILE A 93 -4.34 1.07 6.12
CA ILE A 93 -5.65 1.10 5.46
C ILE A 93 -6.52 -0.10 5.88
N THR A 94 -5.90 -1.15 6.42
CA THR A 94 -6.59 -2.38 6.84
C THR A 94 -6.25 -2.70 8.30
N PRO A 95 -6.55 -1.80 9.26
CA PRO A 95 -6.07 -1.92 10.62
C PRO A 95 -6.68 -3.14 11.33
N SER A 96 -5.81 -4.01 11.84
CA SER A 96 -6.19 -5.08 12.76
C SER A 96 -6.37 -4.56 14.19
N PRO A 97 -7.03 -5.30 15.09
CA PRO A 97 -7.09 -4.95 16.51
C PRO A 97 -5.70 -4.72 17.15
N ALA A 98 -4.70 -5.50 16.75
CA ALA A 98 -3.32 -5.32 17.20
C ALA A 98 -2.70 -4.02 16.68
N ALA A 99 -3.00 -3.64 15.43
CA ALA A 99 -2.58 -2.36 14.86
C ALA A 99 -3.22 -1.18 15.60
N LEU A 100 -4.51 -1.27 15.96
CA LEU A 100 -5.19 -0.25 16.76
C LEU A 100 -4.56 -0.09 18.16
N ALA A 101 -4.26 -1.20 18.85
CA ALA A 101 -3.57 -1.18 20.14
C ALA A 101 -2.17 -0.55 20.03
N THR A 102 -1.43 -0.92 18.98
CA THR A 102 -0.10 -0.35 18.68
C THR A 102 -0.17 1.15 18.42
N ALA A 103 -1.18 1.61 17.67
CA ALA A 103 -1.40 3.02 17.40
C ALA A 103 -1.71 3.81 18.69
N LEU A 104 -2.55 3.27 19.57
CA LEU A 104 -2.83 3.88 20.88
C LEU A 104 -1.55 3.96 21.72
N LEU A 105 -0.78 2.87 21.78
CA LEU A 105 0.49 2.83 22.51
C LEU A 105 1.45 3.92 22.02
N HIS A 106 1.67 4.03 20.70
CA HIS A 106 2.55 5.05 20.13
C HIS A 106 2.10 6.49 20.45
N ARG A 107 0.79 6.73 20.54
CA ARG A 107 0.25 8.04 20.92
C ARG A 107 0.53 8.37 22.39
N VAL A 108 0.35 7.41 23.30
CA VAL A 108 0.56 7.65 24.75
C VAL A 108 2.05 7.68 25.13
N THR A 109 2.91 7.01 24.37
CA THR A 109 4.37 7.02 24.62
C THR A 109 5.13 8.07 23.81
N PHE A 110 4.43 8.89 23.02
CA PHE A 110 5.04 9.88 22.12
C PHE A 110 6.13 9.26 21.22
N SER A 111 5.87 8.05 20.72
CA SER A 111 6.82 7.33 19.86
C SER A 111 7.11 8.15 18.60
N LYS A 112 8.39 8.28 18.25
CA LYS A 112 8.82 8.95 17.00
C LYS A 112 8.32 8.16 15.77
N LYS A 113 8.50 6.83 15.80
CA LYS A 113 7.92 5.92 14.78
C LYS A 113 6.47 5.61 15.12
N ARG A 114 5.59 5.70 14.13
CA ARG A 114 4.15 5.65 14.37
C ARG A 114 3.44 4.70 13.42
N LEU A 115 2.43 4.01 13.93
CA LEU A 115 1.41 3.34 13.14
C LEU A 115 0.13 4.14 13.32
N THR A 116 -0.48 4.57 12.23
CA THR A 116 -1.71 5.35 12.22
C THR A 116 -2.76 4.65 11.35
N PRO A 117 -3.88 4.21 11.95
CA PRO A 117 -5.02 3.73 11.20
C PRO A 117 -5.56 4.83 10.28
N PHE A 118 -5.79 4.50 9.02
CA PHE A 118 -6.34 5.41 8.04
C PHE A 118 -7.85 5.20 7.95
N MET A 119 -8.60 6.17 8.43
CA MET A 119 -10.03 6.29 8.21
C MET A 119 -10.28 7.44 7.25
N PHE A 120 -11.00 7.17 6.17
CA PHE A 120 -11.24 8.16 5.12
C PHE A 120 -12.72 8.24 4.78
N SER A 121 -13.20 9.47 4.67
CA SER A 121 -14.52 9.79 4.14
C SER A 121 -14.30 10.69 2.91
N PRO A 122 -14.55 10.18 1.69
CA PRO A 122 -14.30 10.95 0.48
C PRO A 122 -15.24 12.15 0.37
N SER A 123 -14.69 13.32 0.07
CA SER A 123 -15.50 14.47 -0.33
C SER A 123 -15.76 14.46 -1.84
N LYS A 124 -16.76 15.22 -2.28
CA LYS A 124 -17.02 15.44 -3.72
C LYS A 124 -15.78 16.01 -4.42
N ALA A 125 -15.09 16.97 -3.80
CA ALA A 125 -13.92 17.61 -4.37
C ALA A 125 -12.76 16.63 -4.58
N ASP A 126 -12.54 15.71 -3.62
CA ASP A 126 -11.52 14.67 -3.75
C ASP A 126 -11.82 13.75 -4.94
N MET A 127 -13.09 13.34 -5.10
CA MET A 127 -13.50 12.48 -6.21
C MET A 127 -13.40 13.19 -7.56
N GLU A 128 -13.78 14.46 -7.64
CA GLU A 128 -13.64 15.28 -8.86
C GLU A 128 -12.16 15.40 -9.27
N LEU A 129 -11.25 15.58 -8.30
CA LEU A 129 -9.82 15.62 -8.55
C LEU A 129 -9.31 14.28 -9.13
N LEU A 130 -9.67 13.15 -8.53
CA LEU A 130 -9.25 11.83 -9.01
C LEU A 130 -9.77 11.54 -10.41
N VAL A 131 -11.03 11.89 -10.70
CA VAL A 131 -11.63 11.75 -12.03
C VAL A 131 -10.91 12.63 -13.04
N ALA A 132 -10.57 13.87 -12.67
CA ALA A 132 -9.83 14.77 -13.55
C ALA A 132 -8.43 14.23 -13.86
N MET A 133 -7.72 13.70 -12.86
CA MET A 133 -6.42 13.05 -13.06
C MET A 133 -6.51 11.83 -13.97
N ALA A 134 -7.56 11.01 -13.82
CA ALA A 134 -7.80 9.86 -14.68
C ALA A 134 -8.08 10.26 -16.13
N ARG A 135 -8.93 11.28 -16.34
CA ARG A 135 -9.20 11.83 -17.68
C ARG A 135 -7.95 12.40 -18.36
N GLN A 136 -7.03 12.96 -17.57
CA GLN A 136 -5.75 13.49 -18.06
C GLN A 136 -4.69 12.38 -18.28
N GLY A 137 -5.00 11.12 -17.98
CA GLY A 137 -4.05 10.01 -18.07
C GLY A 137 -2.93 10.04 -17.02
N LYS A 138 -3.02 10.93 -16.02
CA LYS A 138 -2.05 11.03 -14.91
C LYS A 138 -2.23 9.91 -13.90
N LEU A 139 -3.47 9.44 -13.75
CA LEU A 139 -3.83 8.31 -12.91
C LEU A 139 -4.47 7.23 -13.79
N LYS A 140 -3.93 6.02 -13.77
CA LYS A 140 -4.38 4.90 -14.59
C LYS A 140 -4.96 3.81 -13.69
N PRO A 141 -6.29 3.64 -13.65
CA PRO A 141 -6.91 2.54 -12.93
C PRO A 141 -6.47 1.20 -13.55
N ALA A 142 -5.96 0.30 -12.72
CA ALA A 142 -5.65 -1.05 -13.15
C ALA A 142 -6.91 -1.91 -13.00
N VAL A 143 -7.54 -2.27 -14.12
CA VAL A 143 -8.72 -3.13 -14.14
C VAL A 143 -8.29 -4.52 -14.56
N ASP A 144 -8.39 -5.48 -13.65
CA ASP A 144 -8.05 -6.88 -13.91
C ASP A 144 -9.05 -7.53 -14.87
N SER A 145 -10.35 -7.42 -14.56
CA SER A 145 -11.41 -8.05 -15.34
C SER A 145 -12.78 -7.38 -15.13
N CYS A 146 -13.63 -7.48 -16.14
CA CYS A 146 -15.02 -7.01 -16.11
C CYS A 146 -15.96 -8.22 -16.25
N HIS A 147 -16.90 -8.36 -15.31
CA HIS A 147 -17.84 -9.48 -15.29
C HIS A 147 -19.28 -8.96 -15.31
N PRO A 148 -20.22 -9.65 -15.99
CA PRO A 148 -21.63 -9.32 -15.90
C PRO A 148 -22.15 -9.58 -14.48
N LEU A 149 -23.17 -8.83 -14.06
CA LEU A 149 -23.75 -8.97 -12.72
C LEU A 149 -24.26 -10.40 -12.43
N SER A 150 -24.69 -11.14 -13.46
CA SER A 150 -25.09 -12.55 -13.35
C SER A 150 -24.00 -13.46 -12.80
N ASP A 151 -22.73 -13.10 -12.96
CA ASP A 151 -21.59 -13.88 -12.51
C ASP A 151 -21.24 -13.57 -11.03
N ALA A 152 -21.92 -12.61 -10.40
CA ALA A 152 -21.60 -12.15 -9.06
C ALA A 152 -21.77 -13.23 -7.98
N THR A 153 -22.68 -14.17 -8.18
CA THR A 153 -22.95 -15.27 -7.24
C THR A 153 -21.87 -16.36 -7.23
N GLY A 154 -20.97 -16.40 -8.23
CA GLY A 154 -19.95 -17.44 -8.36
C GLY A 154 -18.51 -16.94 -8.57
N LYS A 155 -18.31 -15.73 -9.13
CA LYS A 155 -16.98 -15.22 -9.52
C LYS A 155 -16.52 -13.96 -8.80
N VAL A 156 -17.42 -13.19 -8.19
CA VAL A 156 -17.10 -11.83 -7.70
C VAL A 156 -16.55 -11.82 -6.26
N VAL A 157 -16.66 -12.92 -5.52
CA VAL A 157 -15.79 -13.15 -4.36
C VAL A 157 -14.48 -13.76 -4.87
N VAL A 158 -13.66 -12.95 -5.55
CA VAL A 158 -12.28 -13.32 -5.78
C VAL A 158 -11.62 -13.31 -4.40
N LYS A 159 -11.44 -14.50 -3.81
CA LYS A 159 -10.64 -14.71 -2.60
C LYS A 159 -9.21 -14.31 -2.98
N ILE A 160 -8.82 -13.07 -2.68
CA ILE A 160 -7.46 -12.59 -2.93
C ILE A 160 -6.57 -13.31 -1.91
N GLY A 161 -5.99 -14.43 -2.33
CA GLY A 161 -5.04 -15.23 -1.56
C GLY A 161 -5.63 -16.56 -1.06
N GLU A 162 -5.42 -17.61 -1.85
CA GLU A 162 -5.05 -18.98 -1.47
C GLU A 162 -5.24 -19.87 -2.71
N GLU A 163 -4.16 -20.25 -3.36
CA GLU A 163 -4.08 -21.52 -4.10
C GLU A 163 -2.81 -22.23 -3.61
N GLU A 164 -3.05 -23.45 -3.09
CA GLU A 164 -2.17 -24.51 -2.54
C GLU A 164 -0.88 -24.16 -1.79
#